data_AF-A0AAD1R329-F1
#
_entry.id   AF-A0AAD1R329-F1
#
_cell.length_a   1.000
_cell.length_b   1.000
_cell.length_c   1.000
_cell.angle_alpha   90.00
_cell.angle_beta   90.00
_cell.angle_gamma   90.00
#
_symmetry.space_group_name_H-M   'P 1'
#
loop_
_entity.id
_entity.type
_entity.pdbx_description
1 polymer ?
#
loop_
_entity_poly.entity_id
_entity_poly.type
_entity_poly.pdbx_seq_one_letter_code
_entity_poly.pdbx_strand_id
1 'polypeptide(L)'
;MARLRRKACIALFLFTLFIFGTMMGLRTLKPSDGFSDLAPGLELMPFAEQSERRSVSNEVVPHPQSTVETPDQTKVYYDLHIFYYMWYGNPKFDGNYIHWDHVMVPHWDPKISASYPKGRHSPPEDIGSSFYPELGPYSSKDPEVLEEHMKQLRAAAIGVLVLSWYPPGTADENGEAVEDLVPLILNAALRYNIKVTTV
;
A
#
# COMPACT_ATOMS: atom_id res chain seq x y z
N MET A 1 54.61 40.40 6.37
CA MET A 1 53.67 40.16 5.26
C MET A 1 53.84 38.81 4.51
N ALA A 2 55.04 38.22 4.41
CA ALA A 2 55.25 36.97 3.65
C ALA A 2 54.61 35.69 4.25
N ARG A 3 54.52 35.57 5.58
CA ARG A 3 53.96 34.38 6.25
C ARG A 3 52.44 34.24 6.11
N LEU A 4 51.71 35.36 6.07
CA LEU A 4 50.26 35.37 5.90
C LEU A 4 49.87 34.96 4.47
N ARG A 5 50.64 35.43 3.48
CA ARG A 5 50.51 35.01 2.08
C ARG A 5 50.75 33.51 1.89
N ARG A 6 51.74 32.93 2.56
CA ARG A 6 52.02 31.49 2.50
C ARG A 6 50.88 30.65 3.08
N LYS A 7 50.30 31.06 4.21
CA LYS A 7 49.13 30.37 4.80
C LYS A 7 47.88 30.48 3.91
N ALA A 8 47.64 31.64 3.31
CA ALA A 8 46.55 31.83 2.36
C ALA A 8 46.73 30.98 1.09
N CYS A 9 47.94 30.90 0.53
CA CYS A 9 48.22 30.04 -0.62
C CYS A 9 48.04 28.55 -0.30
N ILE A 10 48.46 28.10 0.89
CA ILE A 10 48.27 26.71 1.32
C ILE A 10 46.78 26.40 1.49
N ALA A 11 46.01 27.29 2.12
CA ALA A 11 44.57 27.10 2.28
C ALA A 11 43.83 27.04 0.93
N LEU A 12 44.22 27.90 -0.02
CA LEU A 12 43.63 27.94 -1.36
C LEU A 12 43.99 26.69 -2.19
N PHE A 13 45.21 26.17 -2.01
CA PHE A 13 45.63 24.90 -2.61
C PHE A 13 44.87 23.71 -2.03
N LEU A 14 44.67 23.65 -0.72
CA LEU A 14 43.87 22.59 -0.09
C LEU A 14 42.39 22.66 -0.51
N PHE A 15 41.84 23.86 -0.62
CA PHE A 15 40.46 24.07 -1.08
C PHE A 15 40.26 23.65 -2.54
N THR A 16 41.21 23.96 -3.42
CA THR A 16 41.16 23.53 -4.83
C THR A 16 41.32 22.01 -4.97
N LEU A 17 42.19 21.37 -4.18
CA LEU A 17 42.29 19.92 -4.13
C LEU A 17 40.99 19.26 -3.64
N PHE A 18 40.33 19.84 -2.65
CA PHE A 18 39.04 19.34 -2.15
C PHE A 18 37.96 19.41 -3.23
N ILE A 19 37.81 20.54 -3.94
CA ILE A 19 36.83 20.68 -5.05
C ILE A 19 37.13 19.69 -6.19
N PHE A 20 38.41 19.52 -6.56
CA PHE A 20 38.76 18.56 -7.60
C PHE A 20 38.52 17.11 -7.18
N GLY A 21 38.83 16.77 -5.92
CA GLY A 21 38.57 15.46 -5.36
C GLY A 21 37.08 15.12 -5.30
N THR A 22 36.24 16.06 -4.86
CA THR A 22 34.77 15.86 -4.83
C THR A 22 34.19 15.77 -6.25
N MET A 23 34.67 16.58 -7.20
CA MET A 23 34.25 16.49 -8.60
C MET A 23 34.65 15.18 -9.28
N MET A 24 35.85 14.64 -8.99
CA MET A 24 36.27 13.32 -9.47
C MET A 24 35.44 12.20 -8.85
N GLY A 25 35.16 12.25 -7.54
CA GLY A 25 34.30 11.26 -6.86
C GLY A 25 32.85 11.28 -7.34
N LEU A 26 32.29 12.46 -7.60
CA LEU A 26 30.95 12.59 -8.17
C LEU A 26 30.89 12.08 -9.63
N ARG A 27 31.96 12.22 -10.41
CA ARG A 27 32.03 11.67 -11.77
C ARG A 27 32.09 10.14 -11.80
N THR A 28 32.65 9.50 -10.78
CA THR A 28 32.63 8.02 -10.66
C THR A 28 31.28 7.47 -10.22
N LEU A 29 30.37 8.32 -9.75
CA LEU A 29 29.02 7.94 -9.33
C LEU A 29 27.96 8.09 -10.41
N LYS A 30 28.32 8.47 -11.66
CA LYS A 30 27.36 8.49 -12.76
C LYS A 30 27.16 7.05 -13.27
N PRO A 31 25.97 6.43 -13.11
CA PRO A 31 25.67 5.17 -13.78
C PRO A 31 25.72 5.42 -15.28
N SER A 32 26.33 4.49 -16.01
CA SER A 32 26.28 4.42 -17.47
C SER A 32 24.84 4.52 -17.95
N ASP A 33 24.57 5.47 -18.83
CA ASP A 33 23.38 5.51 -19.67
C ASP A 33 23.29 4.17 -20.41
N GLY A 34 22.33 3.33 -20.04
CA GLY A 34 22.30 1.94 -20.46
C GLY A 34 20.99 1.24 -20.14
N PHE A 35 19.87 1.84 -20.52
CA PHE A 35 18.60 1.14 -20.75
C PHE A 35 17.82 1.89 -21.84
N SER A 36 18.25 1.69 -23.08
CA SER A 36 17.38 1.88 -24.24
C SER A 36 16.92 0.51 -24.72
N ASP A 37 15.68 0.47 -25.17
CA ASP A 37 15.00 -0.60 -25.90
C ASP A 37 14.67 -1.88 -25.13
N LEU A 38 13.39 -2.05 -24.80
CA LEU A 38 12.53 -3.15 -25.29
C LEU A 38 11.15 -3.10 -24.61
N ALA A 39 10.18 -2.48 -25.28
CA ALA A 39 8.77 -2.89 -25.29
C ALA A 39 7.98 -2.08 -26.34
N PRO A 40 7.72 -2.61 -27.54
CA PRO A 40 6.76 -2.04 -28.47
C PRO A 40 5.37 -2.56 -28.10
N GLY A 41 4.45 -1.70 -27.69
CA GLY A 41 3.06 -2.12 -27.49
C GLY A 41 2.28 -1.33 -26.45
N LEU A 42 2.08 -0.04 -26.68
CA LEU A 42 0.97 0.70 -26.09
C LEU A 42 0.47 1.69 -27.14
N GLU A 43 -0.37 1.22 -28.06
CA GLU A 43 -1.23 2.11 -28.82
C GLU A 43 -2.35 2.60 -27.91
N LEU A 44 -2.30 3.90 -27.62
CA LEU A 44 -3.34 4.67 -26.97
C LEU A 44 -4.49 4.87 -27.97
N MET A 45 -5.65 4.26 -27.75
CA MET A 45 -6.88 4.60 -28.49
C MET A 45 -7.53 5.84 -27.88
N PRO A 46 -8.05 6.80 -28.69
CA PRO A 46 -8.66 8.01 -28.18
C PRO A 46 -10.12 7.77 -27.83
N PHE A 47 -10.52 8.02 -26.58
CA PHE A 47 -11.92 8.15 -26.22
C PHE A 47 -12.42 9.53 -26.64
N ALA A 48 -13.17 9.56 -27.74
CA ALA A 48 -13.91 10.72 -28.20
C ALA A 48 -15.11 10.98 -27.28
N GLU A 49 -15.26 12.25 -26.88
CA GLU A 49 -16.51 12.81 -26.39
C GLU A 49 -17.61 12.66 -27.44
N GLN A 50 -18.81 12.23 -27.03
CA GLN A 50 -20.03 12.77 -27.63
C GLN A 50 -21.20 12.75 -26.65
N SER A 51 -21.50 13.94 -26.14
CA SER A 51 -22.82 14.35 -25.67
C SER A 51 -23.77 14.41 -26.87
N GLU A 52 -24.99 13.84 -26.76
CA GLU A 52 -26.26 14.55 -27.00
C GLU A 52 -27.51 13.64 -26.91
N ARG A 53 -28.45 14.07 -26.05
CA ARG A 53 -29.90 14.23 -26.29
C ARG A 53 -30.76 13.11 -26.94
N ARG A 54 -31.71 12.64 -26.11
CA ARG A 54 -33.18 12.62 -26.32
C ARG A 54 -33.74 11.69 -27.42
N SER A 55 -34.52 10.68 -27.02
CA SER A 55 -35.96 10.59 -27.35
C SER A 55 -36.62 9.36 -26.71
N VAL A 56 -37.82 9.57 -26.18
CA VAL A 56 -38.76 8.55 -25.70
C VAL A 56 -39.44 7.90 -26.91
N SER A 57 -39.61 6.57 -26.89
CA SER A 57 -40.79 5.93 -27.48
C SER A 57 -41.03 4.58 -26.80
N ASN A 58 -42.26 4.43 -26.30
CA ASN A 58 -42.82 3.20 -25.75
C ASN A 58 -43.21 2.28 -26.91
N GLU A 59 -42.73 1.04 -26.91
CA GLU A 59 -43.50 -0.07 -27.48
C GLU A 59 -43.36 -1.32 -26.59
N VAL A 60 -44.51 -1.85 -26.20
CA VAL A 60 -44.67 -3.06 -25.39
C VAL A 60 -44.73 -4.25 -26.34
N VAL A 61 -43.71 -5.11 -26.29
CA VAL A 61 -43.73 -6.45 -26.91
C VAL A 61 -43.44 -7.47 -25.81
N PRO A 62 -44.30 -8.48 -25.58
CA PRO A 62 -44.04 -9.49 -24.56
C PRO A 62 -43.04 -10.51 -25.10
N HIS A 63 -41.78 -10.40 -24.67
CA HIS A 63 -40.79 -11.47 -24.82
C HIS A 63 -40.75 -12.33 -23.55
N PRO A 64 -40.50 -13.65 -23.69
CA PRO A 64 -40.51 -14.58 -22.57
C PRO A 64 -39.50 -14.13 -21.52
N GLN A 65 -39.86 -14.26 -20.24
CA GLN A 65 -39.01 -13.95 -19.10
C GLN A 65 -37.66 -14.66 -19.25
N SER A 66 -36.70 -13.95 -19.84
CA SER A 66 -35.30 -14.21 -19.59
C SER A 66 -35.11 -13.80 -18.14
N THR A 67 -35.03 -14.79 -17.26
CA THR A 67 -34.42 -14.62 -15.95
C THR A 67 -33.14 -13.82 -16.18
N VAL A 68 -33.15 -12.57 -15.70
CA VAL A 68 -31.94 -11.77 -15.59
C VAL A 68 -31.06 -12.56 -14.63
N GLU A 69 -30.16 -13.37 -15.17
CA GLU A 69 -29.08 -13.96 -14.38
C GLU A 69 -28.26 -12.79 -13.87
N THR A 70 -28.38 -12.52 -12.57
CA THR A 70 -27.55 -11.56 -11.88
C THR A 70 -26.10 -11.97 -12.13
N PRO A 71 -25.29 -11.16 -12.83
CA PRO A 71 -23.90 -11.49 -13.02
C PRO A 71 -23.23 -11.41 -11.65
N ASP A 72 -22.45 -12.44 -11.33
CA ASP A 72 -21.55 -12.52 -10.18
C ASP A 72 -22.12 -13.04 -8.86
N GLN A 73 -22.47 -14.33 -8.84
CA GLN A 73 -22.23 -15.15 -7.66
C GLN A 73 -21.07 -16.11 -7.90
N THR A 74 -19.85 -15.56 -8.02
CA THR A 74 -18.62 -16.33 -7.79
C THR A 74 -18.79 -17.23 -6.57
N LYS A 75 -18.79 -18.55 -6.79
CA LYS A 75 -18.94 -19.55 -5.74
C LYS A 75 -17.73 -19.46 -4.81
N VAL A 76 -17.97 -19.40 -3.50
CA VAL A 76 -16.93 -19.47 -2.47
C VAL A 76 -16.77 -20.90 -1.93
N TYR A 77 -15.59 -21.19 -1.39
CA TYR A 77 -15.22 -22.47 -0.79
C TYR A 77 -14.98 -22.31 0.71
N TYR A 78 -15.80 -22.97 1.55
CA TYR A 78 -15.73 -22.84 3.02
C TYR A 78 -14.64 -23.70 3.69
N ASP A 79 -13.99 -24.55 2.90
CA ASP A 79 -12.75 -25.25 3.22
C ASP A 79 -11.49 -24.43 2.85
N LEU A 80 -11.64 -23.29 2.16
CA LEU A 80 -10.57 -22.36 1.87
C LEU A 80 -10.59 -21.16 2.83
N HIS A 81 -9.52 -21.05 3.62
CA HIS A 81 -9.38 -20.09 4.71
C HIS A 81 -8.22 -19.13 4.43
N ILE A 82 -8.36 -17.86 4.79
CA ILE A 82 -7.29 -16.85 4.67
C ILE A 82 -7.11 -16.05 5.95
N PHE A 83 -5.85 -15.83 6.35
CA PHE A 83 -5.54 -14.95 7.47
C PHE A 83 -5.78 -13.49 7.10
N TYR A 84 -6.42 -12.76 8.01
CA TYR A 84 -6.81 -11.37 7.81
C TYR A 84 -6.48 -10.53 9.04
N TYR A 85 -5.87 -9.37 8.80
CA TYR A 85 -5.39 -8.44 9.82
C TYR A 85 -6.16 -7.12 9.73
N MET A 86 -6.75 -6.69 10.84
CA MET A 86 -7.57 -5.48 10.94
C MET A 86 -6.86 -4.34 11.69
N TRP A 87 -5.53 -4.36 11.73
CA TRP A 87 -4.71 -3.49 12.57
C TRP A 87 -4.16 -2.24 11.87
N TYR A 88 -4.50 -2.02 10.60
CA TYR A 88 -4.02 -0.88 9.81
C TYR A 88 -4.87 0.36 10.07
N GLY A 89 -4.24 1.52 10.22
CA GLY A 89 -4.92 2.79 10.45
C GLY A 89 -4.29 3.96 9.69
N ASN A 90 -5.06 5.02 9.45
CA ASN A 90 -4.59 6.22 8.74
C ASN A 90 -5.13 7.52 9.36
N PRO A 91 -4.54 8.69 9.04
CA PRO A 91 -4.92 9.96 9.66
C PRO A 91 -6.40 10.35 9.51
N LYS A 92 -7.08 9.89 8.46
CA LYS A 92 -8.47 10.24 8.18
C LYS A 92 -9.45 9.53 9.13
N PHE A 93 -9.21 8.26 9.43
CA PHE A 93 -10.13 7.44 10.24
C PHE A 93 -9.63 7.20 11.67
N ASP A 94 -8.31 7.23 11.87
CA ASP A 94 -7.65 6.84 13.12
C ASP A 94 -6.91 8.00 13.79
N GLY A 95 -6.70 9.12 13.08
CA GLY A 95 -5.95 10.29 13.58
C GLY A 95 -4.45 10.20 13.38
N ASN A 96 -3.91 8.99 13.17
CA ASN A 96 -2.52 8.72 12.84
C ASN A 96 -2.41 7.49 11.93
N TYR A 97 -1.24 7.28 11.35
CA TYR A 97 -0.92 5.97 10.77
C TYR A 97 -0.71 4.95 11.91
N ILE A 98 -1.22 3.74 11.69
CA ILE A 98 -1.06 2.58 12.59
C ILE A 98 -0.64 1.40 11.72
N HIS A 99 0.37 0.64 12.16
CA HIS A 99 1.02 -0.46 11.42
C HIS A 99 1.71 -0.07 10.12
N TRP A 100 1.24 0.93 9.36
CA TRP A 100 1.95 1.43 8.18
C TRP A 100 3.26 2.13 8.54
N ASP A 101 3.31 2.81 9.68
CA ASP A 101 4.48 3.51 10.20
C ASP A 101 5.32 2.59 11.12
N HIS A 102 5.33 1.27 10.84
CA HIS A 102 5.96 0.28 11.70
C HIS A 102 7.43 0.63 12.04
N VAL A 103 7.88 0.22 13.22
CA VAL A 103 9.29 0.38 13.62
C VAL A 103 10.19 -0.58 12.83
N MET A 104 11.38 -0.13 12.45
CA MET A 104 12.43 -0.99 11.93
C MET A 104 12.96 -1.85 13.09
N VAL A 105 12.55 -3.13 13.10
CA VAL A 105 12.85 -4.05 14.20
C VAL A 105 14.37 -4.28 14.28
N PRO A 106 15.01 -3.99 15.43
CA PRO A 106 16.44 -4.17 15.56
C PRO A 106 16.82 -5.65 15.54
N HIS A 107 17.95 -5.96 14.91
CA HIS A 107 18.56 -7.28 15.04
C HIS A 107 18.92 -7.55 16.51
N TRP A 108 18.77 -8.81 16.96
CA TRP A 108 19.00 -9.21 18.35
C TRP A 108 20.48 -9.04 18.79
N ASP A 109 21.43 -9.25 17.89
CA ASP A 109 22.85 -8.91 18.11
C ASP A 109 23.06 -7.38 17.90
N PRO A 110 23.47 -6.62 18.93
CA PRO A 110 23.71 -5.18 18.82
C PRO A 110 24.77 -4.79 17.78
N LYS A 111 25.77 -5.64 17.52
CA LYS A 111 26.83 -5.37 16.54
C LYS A 111 26.27 -5.37 15.13
N ILE A 112 25.38 -6.33 14.85
CA ILE A 112 24.67 -6.41 13.57
C ILE A 112 23.61 -5.32 13.48
N SER A 113 22.87 -5.07 14.56
CA SER A 113 21.86 -3.99 14.63
C SER A 113 22.45 -2.60 14.32
N ALA A 114 23.71 -2.36 14.70
CA ALA A 114 24.38 -1.10 14.41
C ALA A 114 24.59 -0.81 12.92
N SER A 115 24.59 -1.83 12.04
CA SER A 115 24.75 -1.64 10.60
C SER A 115 23.43 -1.45 9.83
N TYR A 116 22.27 -1.55 10.49
CA TYR A 116 20.97 -1.40 9.84
C TYR A 116 20.28 -0.07 10.19
N PRO A 117 19.38 0.43 9.31
CA PRO A 117 18.52 1.56 9.61
C PRO A 117 17.71 1.35 10.89
N LYS A 118 17.40 2.46 11.56
CA LYS A 118 16.60 2.52 12.79
C LYS A 118 15.56 3.61 12.66
N GLY A 119 14.47 3.48 13.41
CA GLY A 119 13.38 4.45 13.42
C GLY A 119 12.07 3.80 12.98
N ARG A 120 11.13 4.63 12.53
CA ARG A 120 9.83 4.23 12.01
C ARG A 120 9.72 4.64 10.55
N HIS A 121 8.94 3.88 9.79
CA HIS A 121 8.54 4.29 8.45
C HIS A 121 7.72 5.59 8.49
N SER A 122 7.75 6.38 7.41
CA SER A 122 7.03 7.66 7.29
C SER A 122 6.00 7.65 6.15
N PRO A 123 4.78 7.11 6.36
CA PRO A 123 3.76 7.06 5.32
C PRO A 123 3.29 8.47 4.88
N PRO A 124 2.78 8.64 3.64
CA PRO A 124 2.31 7.56 2.76
C PRO A 124 3.35 6.98 1.81
N GLU A 125 4.47 7.66 1.52
CA GLU A 125 5.45 7.18 0.52
C GLU A 125 6.40 6.11 1.09
N ASP A 126 6.66 6.13 2.40
CA ASP A 126 7.51 5.17 3.11
C ASP A 126 6.66 4.39 4.11
N ILE A 127 6.26 3.16 3.75
CA ILE A 127 5.47 2.26 4.61
C ILE A 127 6.29 1.05 5.04
N GLY A 128 5.91 0.42 6.15
CA GLY A 128 6.47 -0.81 6.68
C GLY A 128 6.15 -2.06 5.86
N SER A 129 6.32 -2.01 4.54
CA SER A 129 6.09 -3.11 3.62
C SER A 129 7.01 -3.00 2.41
N SER A 130 7.49 -4.14 1.90
CA SER A 130 8.23 -4.18 0.63
C SER A 130 7.33 -4.01 -0.60
N PHE A 131 6.01 -4.13 -0.42
CA PHE A 131 4.99 -3.95 -1.46
C PHE A 131 4.07 -2.78 -1.10
N TYR A 132 3.52 -2.11 -2.11
CA TYR A 132 2.57 -1.01 -1.91
C TYR A 132 1.14 -1.48 -2.26
N PRO A 133 0.17 -1.40 -1.33
CA PRO A 133 -1.21 -1.79 -1.60
C PRO A 133 -1.88 -0.84 -2.60
N GLU A 134 -2.73 -1.38 -3.48
CA GLU A 134 -3.51 -0.57 -4.44
C GLU A 134 -4.44 0.42 -3.74
N LEU A 135 -4.97 0.03 -2.57
CA LEU A 135 -5.79 0.89 -1.70
C LEU A 135 -4.98 1.93 -0.90
N GLY A 136 -3.67 2.00 -1.11
CA GLY A 136 -2.76 2.86 -0.34
C GLY A 136 -2.68 2.47 1.14
N PRO A 137 -2.07 3.32 2.00
CA PRO A 137 -2.04 3.11 3.45
C PRO A 137 -3.43 3.35 4.04
N TYR A 138 -4.31 2.36 3.86
CA TYR A 138 -5.71 2.41 4.20
C TYR A 138 -5.96 2.27 5.71
N SER A 139 -7.18 2.57 6.15
CA SER A 139 -7.65 2.24 7.49
C SER A 139 -8.50 0.99 7.44
N SER A 140 -8.31 0.09 8.41
CA SER A 140 -9.16 -1.09 8.60
C SER A 140 -10.55 -0.71 9.12
N LYS A 141 -10.72 0.54 9.61
CA LYS A 141 -12.01 1.12 10.01
C LYS A 141 -12.79 1.70 8.85
N ASP A 142 -12.17 1.85 7.68
CA ASP A 142 -12.84 2.40 6.49
C ASP A 142 -13.82 1.37 5.91
N PRO A 143 -15.14 1.67 5.87
CA PRO A 143 -16.12 0.74 5.31
C PRO A 143 -15.90 0.46 3.83
N GLU A 144 -15.34 1.40 3.05
CA GLU A 144 -15.08 1.19 1.62
C GLU A 144 -13.96 0.15 1.41
N VAL A 145 -12.95 0.18 2.28
CA VAL A 145 -11.86 -0.81 2.29
C VAL A 145 -12.38 -2.18 2.67
N LEU A 146 -13.24 -2.27 3.70
CA LEU A 146 -13.87 -3.54 4.08
C LEU A 146 -14.69 -4.13 2.93
N GLU A 147 -15.49 -3.31 2.25
CA GLU A 147 -16.26 -3.74 1.07
C GLU A 147 -15.34 -4.26 -0.04
N GLU A 148 -14.25 -3.57 -0.33
CA GLU A 148 -13.31 -3.98 -1.37
C GLU A 148 -12.57 -5.28 -1.01
N HIS A 149 -12.15 -5.45 0.25
CA HIS A 149 -11.58 -6.71 0.70
C HIS A 149 -12.56 -7.88 0.55
N MET A 150 -13.85 -7.69 0.86
CA MET A 150 -14.84 -8.77 0.68
C MET A 150 -15.05 -9.14 -0.81
N LYS A 151 -15.00 -8.15 -1.71
CA LYS A 151 -15.02 -8.40 -3.16
C LYS A 151 -13.79 -9.18 -3.61
N GLN A 152 -12.60 -8.82 -3.12
CA GLN A 152 -11.35 -9.53 -3.43
C GLN A 152 -11.40 -10.99 -2.95
N LEU A 153 -11.92 -11.25 -1.76
CA LEU A 153 -12.11 -12.61 -1.23
C LEU A 153 -13.07 -13.44 -2.10
N ARG A 154 -14.16 -12.82 -2.54
CA ARG A 154 -15.13 -13.43 -3.47
C ARG A 154 -14.51 -13.73 -4.83
N ALA A 155 -13.75 -12.80 -5.40
CA ALA A 155 -13.03 -12.98 -6.65
C ALA A 155 -11.99 -14.12 -6.54
N ALA A 156 -11.40 -14.30 -5.36
CA ALA A 156 -10.50 -15.40 -5.04
C ALA A 156 -11.20 -16.72 -4.63
N ALA A 157 -12.54 -16.77 -4.64
CA ALA A 157 -13.37 -17.90 -4.21
C ALA A 157 -13.15 -18.35 -2.75
N ILE A 158 -12.67 -17.45 -1.88
CA ILE A 158 -12.42 -17.73 -0.46
C ILE A 158 -13.72 -17.61 0.34
N GLY A 159 -14.04 -18.63 1.13
CA GLY A 159 -15.27 -18.66 1.94
C GLY A 159 -15.07 -18.33 3.42
N VAL A 160 -13.84 -18.37 3.94
CA VAL A 160 -13.58 -18.15 5.38
C VAL A 160 -12.44 -17.16 5.62
N LEU A 161 -12.74 -16.12 6.37
CA LEU A 161 -11.79 -15.13 6.87
C LEU A 161 -11.35 -15.52 8.29
N VAL A 162 -10.06 -15.76 8.48
CA VAL A 162 -9.43 -16.09 9.76
C VAL A 162 -8.88 -14.80 10.35
N LEU A 163 -9.62 -14.23 11.28
CA LEU A 163 -9.38 -12.92 11.85
C LEU A 163 -8.29 -12.99 12.92
N SER A 164 -7.20 -12.24 12.73
CA SER A 164 -6.19 -11.99 13.76
C SER A 164 -6.84 -11.19 14.90
N TRP A 165 -6.99 -11.80 16.07
CA TRP A 165 -7.79 -11.23 17.15
C TRP A 165 -7.01 -11.17 18.47
N TYR A 166 -7.21 -10.07 19.20
CA TYR A 166 -6.72 -9.86 20.55
C TYR A 166 -7.89 -9.63 21.50
N PRO A 167 -7.80 -10.03 22.78
CA PRO A 167 -8.80 -9.70 23.80
C PRO A 167 -9.11 -8.20 23.86
N PRO A 168 -10.34 -7.81 24.29
CA PRO A 168 -10.73 -6.41 24.39
C PRO A 168 -9.73 -5.57 25.20
N GLY A 169 -9.42 -4.37 24.71
CA GLY A 169 -8.42 -3.47 25.30
C GLY A 169 -6.97 -3.93 25.15
N THR A 170 -6.68 -4.94 24.33
CA THR A 170 -5.31 -5.41 24.06
C THR A 170 -4.98 -5.36 22.57
N ALA A 171 -3.69 -5.27 22.26
CA ALA A 171 -3.15 -5.18 20.91
C ALA A 171 -1.73 -5.76 20.86
N ASP A 172 -1.18 -5.88 19.66
CA ASP A 172 0.25 -6.13 19.49
C ASP A 172 1.09 -4.89 19.88
N GLU A 173 2.41 -5.06 19.98
CA GLU A 173 3.32 -4.00 20.43
C GLU A 173 3.37 -2.76 19.51
N ASN A 174 2.88 -2.87 18.27
CA ASN A 174 2.94 -1.81 17.25
C ASN A 174 1.55 -1.34 16.78
N GLY A 175 0.48 -1.85 17.39
CA GLY A 175 -0.90 -1.54 17.04
C GLY A 175 -1.69 -0.88 18.17
N GLU A 176 -3.00 -0.80 17.95
CA GLU A 176 -3.99 -0.34 18.91
C GLU A 176 -5.09 -1.40 19.07
N ALA A 177 -5.93 -1.24 20.10
CA ALA A 177 -7.06 -2.14 20.33
C ALA A 177 -8.09 -1.97 19.19
N VAL A 178 -8.52 -3.09 18.59
CA VAL A 178 -9.34 -3.13 17.35
C VAL A 178 -10.55 -4.05 17.48
N GLU A 179 -10.90 -4.47 18.69
CA GLU A 179 -12.03 -5.38 18.95
C GLU A 179 -13.38 -4.78 18.54
N ASP A 180 -13.49 -3.45 18.52
CA ASP A 180 -14.68 -2.71 18.12
C ASP A 180 -14.97 -2.83 16.61
N LEU A 181 -13.98 -3.27 15.81
CA LEU A 181 -14.12 -3.52 14.38
C LEU A 181 -14.76 -4.89 14.08
N VAL A 182 -14.75 -5.82 15.03
CA VAL A 182 -15.26 -7.19 14.82
C VAL A 182 -16.72 -7.18 14.32
N PRO A 183 -17.67 -6.42 14.92
CA PRO A 183 -19.03 -6.33 14.40
C PRO A 183 -19.12 -5.77 12.98
N LEU A 184 -18.26 -4.81 12.61
CA LEU A 184 -18.23 -4.23 11.26
C LEU A 184 -17.80 -5.27 10.23
N ILE A 185 -16.76 -6.05 10.55
CA ILE A 185 -16.26 -7.13 9.71
C ILE A 185 -17.29 -8.24 9.55
N LEU A 186 -17.94 -8.67 10.65
CA LEU A 186 -19.01 -9.68 10.60
C LEU A 186 -20.16 -9.24 9.70
N ASN A 187 -20.57 -7.98 9.79
CA ASN A 187 -21.62 -7.42 8.95
C ASN A 187 -21.20 -7.36 7.47
N ALA A 188 -19.96 -6.98 7.17
CA ALA A 188 -19.43 -6.99 5.81
C ALA A 188 -19.35 -8.42 5.24
N ALA A 189 -18.73 -9.35 5.97
CA ALA A 189 -18.61 -10.75 5.56
C ALA A 189 -19.98 -11.39 5.27
N LEU A 190 -21.00 -11.10 6.10
CA LEU A 190 -22.37 -11.59 5.89
C LEU A 190 -22.94 -11.15 4.54
N ARG A 191 -22.74 -9.89 4.11
CA ARG A 191 -23.23 -9.38 2.82
C ARG A 191 -22.64 -10.14 1.62
N TYR A 192 -21.44 -10.70 1.78
CA TYR A 192 -20.72 -11.41 0.72
C TYR A 192 -20.75 -12.94 0.87
N ASN A 193 -21.53 -13.47 1.81
CA ASN A 193 -21.58 -14.91 2.14
C ASN A 193 -20.24 -15.51 2.61
N ILE A 194 -19.39 -14.69 3.25
CA ILE A 194 -18.11 -15.09 3.84
C ILE A 194 -18.32 -15.42 5.32
N LYS A 195 -17.68 -16.49 5.81
CA LYS A 195 -17.64 -16.84 7.23
C LYS A 195 -16.42 -16.23 7.89
N VAL A 196 -16.51 -16.01 9.20
CA VAL A 196 -15.39 -15.49 10.00
C VAL A 196 -15.07 -16.50 11.11
N THR A 197 -13.80 -16.74 11.33
CA THR A 197 -13.27 -17.48 12.47
C THR A 197 -12.08 -16.71 13.06
N THR A 198 -11.57 -17.11 14.22
CA THR A 198 -10.47 -16.44 14.92
C THR A 198 -9.39 -17.45 15.28
N VAL A 199 -8.13 -16.99 15.38
CA VAL A 199 -7.00 -17.76 15.91
C VAL A 199 -6.35 -17.08 17.10
#